data_AF-A0AAJ8M487-F1
#
_entry.id   AF-A0AAJ8M487-F1
#
_cell.length_a   1.000
_cell.length_b   1.000
_cell.length_c   1.000
_cell.angle_alpha   90.00
_cell.angle_beta   90.00
_cell.angle_gamma   90.00
#
_symmetry.space_group_name_H-M   'P 1'
#
loop_
_entity.id
_entity.type
_entity.pdbx_description
1 polymer ?
#
loop_
_entity_poly.entity_id
_entity_poly.type
_entity_poly.pdbx_seq_one_letter_code
_entity_poly.pdbx_strand_id
1 'polypeptide(L)'
;MSLHVARNGRLATGTIYPSALDGILPSIPHGVWVQFLCLMVEILGIQECWMGVGRRSPHSKVPQFVLAPWRDWEILVGGSQVVIAEFWAEWCLPCKRISPIFAEYEERFPQLRFVRVDFDEHDEIAHEAKIKEMPIFIAYKDGKLIDSVVGVVPQKLEYLLKDVS
;
A
#
# COMPACT_ATOMS: atom_id res chain seq x y z
N MET A 1 6.55 -9.27 27.34
CA MET A 1 5.64 -9.59 28.46
C MET A 1 5.27 -8.28 29.16
N SER A 2 4.02 -7.82 29.05
CA SER A 2 3.54 -6.67 29.85
C SER A 2 2.60 -7.15 30.93
N LEU A 3 3.00 -6.93 32.18
CA LEU A 3 2.17 -7.12 33.36
C LEU A 3 1.08 -6.04 33.38
N HIS A 4 -0.16 -6.45 33.61
CA HIS A 4 -1.32 -5.56 33.65
C HIS A 4 -1.71 -5.27 35.10
N VAL A 5 -1.89 -3.99 35.45
CA VAL A 5 -2.66 -3.59 36.64
C VAL A 5 -3.84 -2.75 36.18
N ALA A 6 -5.02 -3.33 36.35
CA ALA A 6 -6.31 -2.72 36.02
C ALA A 6 -6.79 -1.82 37.17
N ARG A 7 -7.16 -0.58 36.87
CA ARG A 7 -8.07 0.21 37.70
C ARG A 7 -9.01 1.02 36.81
N ASN A 8 -10.32 0.81 37.01
CA ASN A 8 -11.45 1.59 36.49
C ASN A 8 -11.80 1.49 34.99
N GLY A 9 -11.69 0.29 34.39
CA GLY A 9 -12.59 -0.17 33.32
C GLY A 9 -12.65 0.64 32.01
N ARG A 10 -11.76 1.60 31.78
CA ARG A 10 -11.58 2.30 30.50
C ARG A 10 -10.12 2.20 30.09
N LEU A 11 -9.86 1.42 29.04
CA LEU A 11 -8.56 1.38 28.38
C LEU A 11 -8.38 2.69 27.61
N ALA A 12 -7.73 3.67 28.24
CA ALA A 12 -7.15 4.80 27.53
C ALA A 12 -5.72 4.42 27.16
N THR A 13 -5.47 4.17 25.87
CA THR A 13 -4.12 4.00 25.33
C THR A 13 -3.45 5.38 25.29
N GLY A 14 -2.74 5.74 26.35
CA GLY A 14 -1.86 6.89 26.38
C GLY A 14 -0.49 6.52 25.84
N THR A 15 0.03 7.29 24.89
CA THR A 15 1.40 7.19 24.40
C THR A 15 2.37 7.64 25.50
N ILE A 16 3.28 6.76 25.91
CA ILE A 16 4.42 7.14 26.76
C ILE A 16 5.47 7.77 25.83
N TYR A 17 5.76 9.06 26.02
CA TYR A 17 6.85 9.73 25.30
C TYR A 17 8.22 9.30 25.86
N PRO A 18 9.29 9.25 25.03
CA PRO A 18 10.61 8.73 25.42
C PRO A 18 11.41 9.62 26.39
N SER A 19 10.81 10.64 27.00
CA SER A 19 11.47 11.52 27.97
C SER A 19 11.35 11.02 29.42
N ALA A 20 10.88 9.79 29.63
CA ALA A 20 10.60 9.22 30.96
C ALA A 20 11.59 8.13 31.39
N LEU A 21 12.66 7.89 30.63
CA LEU A 21 13.65 6.82 30.91
C LEU A 21 15.06 7.34 31.22
N ASP A 22 15.21 8.62 31.56
CA ASP A 22 16.51 9.19 31.98
C ASP A 22 16.85 8.92 33.47
N GLY A 23 16.17 7.96 34.11
CA GLY A 23 16.21 7.79 35.56
C GLY A 23 16.83 6.52 36.12
N ILE A 24 17.29 5.56 35.29
CA ILE A 24 17.74 4.25 35.80
C ILE A 24 18.99 3.78 35.04
N LEU A 25 20.14 3.98 35.70
CA LEU A 25 21.50 3.41 35.49
C LEU A 25 22.55 4.32 34.83
N PRO A 26 23.73 4.50 35.48
CA PRO A 26 24.75 5.45 35.06
C PRO A 26 25.81 4.82 34.13
N SER A 27 26.33 5.66 33.22
CA SER A 27 27.69 5.59 32.65
C SER A 27 27.99 4.49 31.61
N ILE A 28 27.32 4.49 30.45
CA ILE A 28 27.81 3.80 29.25
C ILE A 28 27.63 4.72 28.02
N PRO A 29 28.67 4.99 27.21
CA PRO A 29 28.58 5.90 26.06
C PRO A 29 27.62 5.41 24.97
N HIS A 30 26.86 6.36 24.39
CA HIS A 30 25.72 6.17 23.49
C HIS A 30 25.90 5.18 22.31
N GLY A 31 27.12 4.93 21.85
CA GLY A 31 27.38 4.06 20.70
C GLY A 31 27.28 2.55 20.99
N VAL A 32 27.47 2.14 22.25
CA VAL A 32 27.54 0.70 22.59
C VAL A 32 26.14 0.08 22.72
N TRP A 33 25.14 0.89 23.10
CA TRP A 33 23.75 0.44 23.23
C TRP A 33 23.10 0.09 21.89
N VAL A 34 23.39 0.84 20.83
CA VAL A 34 22.82 0.58 19.49
C VAL A 34 23.30 -0.76 18.95
N GLN A 35 24.58 -1.09 19.15
CA GLN A 35 25.15 -2.36 18.71
C GLN A 35 24.62 -3.55 19.53
N PHE A 36 24.46 -3.38 20.85
CA PHE A 36 23.95 -4.44 21.73
C PHE A 36 22.44 -4.71 21.53
N LEU A 37 21.65 -3.67 21.25
CA LEU A 37 20.24 -3.83 20.87
C LEU A 37 20.10 -4.51 19.50
N CYS A 38 20.98 -4.20 18.54
CA CYS A 38 20.98 -4.83 17.21
C CYS A 38 21.25 -6.34 17.28
N LEU A 39 22.25 -6.76 18.06
CA LEU A 39 22.58 -8.18 18.23
C LEU A 39 21.46 -8.97 18.93
N MET A 40 20.74 -8.33 19.85
CA MET A 40 19.56 -8.91 20.53
C MET A 40 18.36 -9.06 19.58
N VAL A 41 18.23 -8.21 18.57
CA VAL A 41 17.17 -8.28 17.55
C VAL A 41 17.42 -9.42 16.54
N GLU A 42 18.68 -9.70 16.19
CA GLU A 42 19.03 -10.85 15.32
C GLU A 42 18.77 -12.20 15.98
N ILE A 43 19.03 -12.35 17.28
CA ILE A 43 18.86 -13.62 18.00
C ILE A 43 17.37 -13.90 18.32
N LEU A 44 16.55 -12.87 18.47
CA LEU A 44 15.13 -13.00 18.83
C LEU A 44 14.17 -12.99 17.63
N GLY A 45 14.66 -12.82 16.40
CA GLY A 45 13.85 -12.96 15.18
C GLY A 45 12.65 -12.00 15.12
N ILE A 46 12.79 -10.79 15.68
CA ILE A 46 11.73 -9.78 15.67
C ILE A 46 11.96 -8.88 14.46
N GLN A 47 11.20 -9.12 13.39
CA GLN A 47 11.17 -8.28 12.22
C GLN A 47 10.52 -6.93 12.54
N GLU A 48 11.17 -5.87 12.04
CA GLU A 48 10.64 -4.54 11.73
C GLU A 48 10.93 -3.40 12.73
N CYS A 49 12.14 -2.85 12.57
CA CYS A 49 12.48 -1.47 12.91
C CYS A 49 11.77 -0.53 11.91
N TRP A 50 10.62 0.02 12.30
CA TRP A 50 9.96 1.11 11.56
C TRP A 50 10.67 2.44 11.83
N MET A 51 11.62 2.80 10.96
CA MET A 51 11.98 4.21 10.77
C MET A 51 10.89 4.86 9.89
N GLY A 52 10.41 6.01 10.34
CA GLY A 52 9.13 6.61 9.93
C GLY A 52 8.87 6.74 8.44
N VAL A 53 7.71 6.21 8.02
CA VAL A 53 6.89 6.68 6.89
C VAL A 53 5.43 6.59 7.36
N GLY A 54 4.58 7.51 6.91
CA GLY A 54 3.24 7.82 7.43
C GLY A 54 2.32 6.62 7.77
N ARG A 55 1.40 6.86 8.72
CA ARG A 55 0.44 5.89 9.26
C ARG A 55 -0.38 5.23 8.13
N ARG A 56 -0.06 3.99 7.77
CA ARG A 56 -1.02 3.08 7.11
C ARG A 56 -1.83 2.35 8.17
N SER A 57 -3.14 2.32 8.01
CA SER A 57 -4.05 1.55 8.86
C SER A 57 -3.79 0.04 8.72
N PRO A 58 -3.68 -0.76 9.79
CA PRO A 58 -3.26 -2.17 9.73
C PRO A 58 -4.24 -3.17 9.08
N HIS A 59 -5.35 -2.73 8.47
CA HIS A 59 -6.42 -3.62 7.99
C HIS A 59 -6.73 -3.55 6.50
N SER A 60 -6.02 -2.77 5.71
CA SER A 60 -6.24 -2.73 4.27
C SER A 60 -5.23 -3.65 3.58
N LYS A 61 -5.62 -4.90 3.28
CA LYS A 61 -4.92 -5.79 2.34
C LYS A 61 -5.02 -5.22 0.92
N VAL A 62 -4.53 -4.00 0.71
CA VAL A 62 -4.50 -3.41 -0.63
C VAL A 62 -3.12 -3.72 -1.21
N PRO A 63 -3.08 -4.46 -2.32
CA PRO A 63 -1.83 -4.85 -2.94
C PRO A 63 -1.07 -3.66 -3.51
N GLN A 64 0.16 -3.98 -3.89
CA GLN A 64 1.34 -3.13 -3.98
C GLN A 64 1.09 -1.85 -4.79
N PHE A 65 1.19 -0.71 -4.09
CA PHE A 65 1.39 0.59 -4.68
C PHE A 65 2.59 0.50 -5.62
N VAL A 66 2.38 0.67 -6.92
CA VAL A 66 3.45 1.02 -7.81
C VAL A 66 3.70 2.51 -7.55
N LEU A 67 4.55 2.78 -6.57
CA LEU A 67 5.25 4.06 -6.42
C LEU A 67 6.42 4.09 -7.40
N ALA A 68 6.16 3.76 -8.66
CA ALA A 68 7.19 3.88 -9.67
C ALA A 68 7.08 5.31 -10.20
N PRO A 69 8.14 6.12 -10.15
CA PRO A 69 8.12 7.43 -10.80
C PRO A 69 7.62 7.25 -12.24
N TRP A 70 6.95 8.27 -12.81
CA TRP A 70 6.37 8.21 -14.16
C TRP A 70 7.26 7.54 -15.23
N ARG A 71 8.59 7.65 -15.07
CA ARG A 71 9.63 7.04 -15.91
C ARG A 71 9.57 5.52 -16.00
N ASP A 72 9.04 4.85 -14.99
CA ASP A 72 8.96 3.39 -14.92
C ASP A 72 7.61 2.88 -15.44
N TRP A 73 6.64 3.78 -15.70
CA TRP A 73 5.32 3.41 -16.22
C TRP A 73 5.42 2.66 -17.54
N GLU A 74 6.17 3.21 -18.50
CA GLU A 74 6.37 2.61 -19.82
C GLU A 74 6.96 1.19 -19.74
N ILE A 75 7.92 0.98 -18.83
CA ILE A 75 8.55 -0.32 -18.61
C ILE A 75 7.54 -1.29 -18.02
N LEU A 76 6.70 -0.82 -17.09
CA LEU A 76 5.70 -1.64 -16.43
C LEU A 76 4.62 -2.10 -17.41
N VAL A 77 4.07 -1.19 -18.23
CA VAL A 77 3.04 -1.52 -19.23
C VAL A 77 3.60 -2.21 -20.48
N GLY A 78 4.89 -1.99 -20.78
CA GLY A 78 5.63 -2.61 -21.88
C GLY A 78 6.09 -4.04 -21.61
N GLY A 79 5.83 -4.58 -20.42
CA GLY A 79 6.14 -5.96 -20.06
C GLY A 79 5.29 -6.98 -20.82
N SER A 80 5.66 -8.26 -20.70
CA SER A 80 4.97 -9.38 -21.35
C SER A 80 3.64 -9.77 -20.70
N GLN A 81 3.41 -9.33 -19.45
CA GLN A 81 2.15 -9.57 -18.74
C GLN A 81 1.17 -8.43 -19.02
N VAL A 82 -0.12 -8.78 -19.09
CA VAL A 82 -1.18 -7.77 -19.15
C VAL A 82 -1.25 -7.06 -17.80
N VAL A 83 -1.27 -5.73 -17.84
CA VAL A 83 -1.36 -4.86 -16.67
C VAL A 83 -2.76 -4.30 -16.55
N ILE A 84 -3.36 -4.40 -15.38
CA ILE A 84 -4.64 -3.78 -15.04
C ILE A 84 -4.38 -2.65 -14.06
N ALA A 85 -4.59 -1.42 -14.50
CA ALA A 85 -4.37 -0.21 -13.71
C ALA A 85 -5.70 0.35 -13.18
N GLU A 86 -5.86 0.43 -11.86
CA GLU A 86 -6.92 1.20 -11.19
C GLU A 86 -6.42 2.63 -10.95
N PHE A 87 -7.04 3.62 -11.58
CA PHE A 87 -6.83 5.02 -11.26
C PHE A 87 -7.84 5.48 -10.21
N TRP A 88 -7.29 5.97 -9.09
CA TRP A 88 -8.06 6.32 -7.90
C TRP A 88 -7.52 7.59 -7.25
N ALA A 89 -8.24 8.10 -6.26
CA ALA A 89 -7.80 9.21 -5.42
C ALA A 89 -8.42 9.10 -4.01
N GLU A 90 -7.80 9.70 -3.00
CA GLU A 90 -8.27 9.63 -1.60
C GLU A 90 -9.63 10.32 -1.39
N TRP A 91 -9.89 11.38 -2.14
CA TRP A 91 -11.17 12.10 -2.11
C TRP A 91 -12.28 11.40 -2.89
N CYS A 92 -11.97 10.36 -3.67
CA CYS A 92 -12.93 9.59 -4.44
C CYS A 92 -13.66 8.54 -3.57
N LEU A 93 -14.80 8.93 -2.99
CA LEU A 93 -15.65 8.03 -2.20
C LEU A 93 -16.11 6.76 -2.97
N PRO A 94 -16.50 6.83 -4.26
CA PRO A 94 -16.85 5.63 -5.03
C PRO A 94 -15.67 4.66 -5.19
N CYS A 95 -14.44 5.17 -5.32
CA CYS A 95 -13.22 4.36 -5.45
C CYS A 95 -13.04 3.46 -4.21
N LYS A 96 -13.26 4.01 -3.00
CA LYS A 96 -13.16 3.26 -1.74
C LYS A 96 -14.06 2.02 -1.66
N ARG A 97 -15.14 1.97 -2.43
CA ARG A 97 -16.03 0.79 -2.50
C ARG A 97 -15.52 -0.30 -3.42
N ILE A 98 -14.87 0.05 -4.53
CA ILE A 98 -14.42 -0.91 -5.55
C ILE A 98 -13.00 -1.41 -5.28
N SER A 99 -12.13 -0.63 -4.64
CA SER A 99 -10.75 -1.04 -4.34
C SER A 99 -10.61 -2.35 -3.55
N PRO A 100 -11.44 -2.71 -2.54
CA PRO A 100 -11.34 -4.03 -1.92
C PRO A 100 -11.72 -5.17 -2.87
N ILE A 101 -12.67 -4.94 -3.78
CA ILE A 101 -13.06 -5.92 -4.80
C ILE A 101 -11.93 -6.09 -5.83
N PHE A 102 -11.26 -5.01 -6.20
CA PHE A 102 -10.09 -5.04 -7.06
C PHE A 102 -8.95 -5.87 -6.44
N ALA A 103 -8.70 -5.72 -5.14
CA ALA A 103 -7.73 -6.54 -4.41
C ALA A 103 -8.10 -8.04 -4.39
N GLU A 104 -9.39 -8.38 -4.28
CA GLU A 104 -9.83 -9.77 -4.40
C GLU A 104 -9.59 -10.35 -5.81
N TYR A 105 -9.67 -9.52 -6.85
CA TYR A 105 -9.40 -9.97 -8.21
C TYR A 105 -7.92 -10.24 -8.46
N GLU A 106 -7.01 -9.52 -7.81
CA GLU A 106 -5.58 -9.82 -7.89
C GLU A 106 -5.26 -11.26 -7.44
N GLU A 107 -5.90 -11.71 -6.35
CA GLU A 107 -5.74 -13.08 -5.86
C GLU A 107 -6.32 -14.12 -6.84
N ARG A 108 -7.38 -13.77 -7.58
CA ARG A 108 -8.08 -14.68 -8.51
C ARG A 108 -7.43 -14.76 -9.89
N PHE A 109 -6.71 -13.72 -10.31
CA PHE A 109 -6.08 -13.63 -11.63
C PHE A 109 -4.56 -13.42 -11.53
N PRO A 110 -3.80 -14.37 -10.97
CA PRO A 110 -2.35 -14.23 -10.74
C PRO A 110 -1.51 -14.09 -12.03
N GLN A 111 -2.10 -14.39 -13.19
CA GLN A 111 -1.48 -14.20 -14.51
C GLN A 111 -1.46 -12.72 -14.95
N LEU A 112 -2.36 -11.90 -14.40
CA LEU A 112 -2.46 -10.47 -14.66
C LEU A 112 -1.65 -9.70 -13.61
N ARG A 113 -1.10 -8.56 -14.00
CA ARG A 113 -0.43 -7.63 -13.08
C ARG A 113 -1.40 -6.53 -12.69
N PHE A 114 -1.74 -6.44 -11.42
CA PHE A 114 -2.61 -5.40 -10.89
C PHE A 114 -1.78 -4.23 -10.38
N VAL A 115 -2.22 -3.01 -10.70
CA VAL A 115 -1.54 -1.77 -10.33
C VAL A 115 -2.59 -0.75 -9.91
N ARG A 116 -2.25 0.06 -8.89
CA ARG A 116 -3.07 1.18 -8.44
C ARG A 116 -2.27 2.46 -8.64
N VAL A 117 -2.86 3.43 -9.33
CA VAL A 117 -2.26 4.72 -9.65
C VAL A 117 -3.07 5.80 -8.95
N ASP A 118 -2.43 6.54 -8.05
CA ASP A 118 -3.04 7.71 -7.43
C ASP A 118 -3.00 8.88 -8.43
N PHE A 119 -4.18 9.40 -8.77
CA PHE A 119 -4.35 10.52 -9.69
C PHE A 119 -3.68 11.80 -9.20
N ASP A 120 -3.67 12.06 -7.89
CA ASP A 120 -3.10 13.28 -7.32
C ASP A 120 -1.56 13.23 -7.28
N GLU A 121 -0.97 12.03 -7.12
CA GLU A 121 0.50 11.85 -7.12
C GLU A 121 1.09 11.66 -8.52
N HIS A 122 0.31 11.14 -9.47
CA HIS A 122 0.76 10.77 -10.82
C HIS A 122 -0.13 11.37 -11.91
N ASP A 123 -0.36 12.68 -11.83
CA ASP A 123 -1.21 13.43 -12.75
C ASP A 123 -0.76 13.29 -14.21
N GLU A 124 0.55 13.29 -14.47
CA GLU A 124 1.14 13.10 -15.81
C GLU A 124 0.65 11.80 -16.49
N ILE A 125 0.65 10.67 -15.75
CA ILE A 125 0.19 9.37 -16.26
C ILE A 125 -1.32 9.41 -16.54
N ALA A 126 -2.08 10.01 -15.63
CA ALA A 126 -3.53 10.12 -15.77
C ALA A 126 -3.93 11.01 -16.96
N HIS A 127 -3.17 12.08 -17.19
CA HIS A 127 -3.33 12.98 -18.33
C HIS A 127 -3.02 12.28 -19.66
N GLU A 128 -1.93 11.51 -19.72
CA GLU A 128 -1.58 10.71 -20.90
C GLU A 128 -2.64 9.65 -21.21
N ALA A 129 -3.15 8.98 -20.17
CA ALA A 129 -4.25 8.03 -20.25
C ALA A 129 -5.63 8.69 -20.54
N LYS A 130 -5.70 10.03 -20.64
CA LYS A 130 -6.90 10.83 -20.94
C LYS A 130 -8.08 10.53 -20.00
N ILE A 131 -7.78 10.37 -18.72
CA ILE A 131 -8.78 10.04 -17.71
C ILE A 131 -9.71 11.22 -17.49
N LYS A 132 -11.02 10.96 -17.59
CA LYS A 132 -12.08 11.97 -17.42
C LYS A 132 -12.90 11.76 -16.17
N GLU A 133 -13.01 10.51 -15.73
CA GLU A 133 -13.89 10.08 -14.65
C GLU A 133 -13.17 9.01 -13.83
N MET A 134 -13.37 9.07 -12.51
CA MET A 134 -12.83 8.10 -11.57
C MET A 134 -13.96 7.44 -10.76
N PRO A 135 -13.83 6.15 -10.37
CA PRO A 135 -12.71 5.26 -10.71
C PRO A 135 -12.73 4.81 -12.18
N ILE A 136 -11.55 4.55 -12.74
CA ILE A 136 -11.37 3.93 -14.06
C ILE A 136 -10.34 2.81 -13.96
N PHE A 137 -10.61 1.72 -14.66
CA PHE A 137 -9.74 0.56 -14.80
C PHE A 137 -9.29 0.46 -16.24
N ILE A 138 -8.00 0.32 -16.49
CA ILE A 138 -7.44 0.25 -17.84
C ILE A 138 -6.56 -0.99 -17.96
N ALA A 139 -6.78 -1.78 -19.00
CA ALA A 139 -5.95 -2.92 -19.36
C ALA A 139 -4.88 -2.50 -20.38
N TYR A 140 -3.62 -2.80 -20.09
CA TYR A 140 -2.46 -2.57 -20.95
C TYR A 140 -1.78 -3.88 -21.33
N LYS A 141 -1.29 -3.96 -22.56
CA LYS A 141 -0.44 -5.04 -23.05
C LYS A 141 0.53 -4.51 -24.08
N ASP A 142 1.80 -4.88 -23.96
CA ASP A 142 2.87 -4.44 -24.87
C ASP A 142 2.90 -2.90 -25.01
N GLY A 143 2.67 -2.18 -23.91
CA GLY A 143 2.64 -0.72 -23.85
C GLY A 143 1.38 -0.07 -24.45
N LYS A 144 0.38 -0.85 -24.87
CA LYS A 144 -0.84 -0.34 -25.51
C LYS A 144 -2.06 -0.56 -24.62
N LEU A 145 -2.95 0.43 -24.62
CA LEU A 145 -4.30 0.30 -24.04
C LEU A 145 -5.11 -0.69 -24.89
N ILE A 146 -5.62 -1.75 -24.28
CA ILE A 146 -6.50 -2.73 -24.93
C ILE A 146 -7.96 -2.34 -24.73
N ASP A 147 -8.35 -2.18 -23.47
CA ASP A 147 -9.74 -1.90 -23.08
C ASP A 147 -9.78 -1.19 -21.72
N SER A 148 -10.92 -0.59 -21.38
CA SER A 148 -11.12 0.17 -20.14
C SER A 148 -12.55 0.09 -19.62
N VAL A 149 -12.69 0.12 -18.30
CA VAL A 149 -13.99 0.15 -17.61
C VAL A 149 -14.03 1.36 -16.69
N VAL A 150 -15.04 2.21 -16.90
CA VAL A 150 -15.30 3.37 -16.04
C VAL A 150 -16.37 3.04 -15.01
N GLY A 151 -16.13 3.47 -13.77
CA GLY A 151 -17.09 3.44 -12.67
C GLY A 151 -17.03 2.21 -11.77
N VAL A 152 -17.97 2.15 -10.83
CA VAL A 152 -18.05 1.12 -9.78
C VAL A 152 -19.00 0.00 -10.24
N VAL A 153 -18.58 -0.78 -11.23
CA VAL A 153 -19.38 -1.90 -11.77
C VAL A 153 -18.58 -3.20 -11.75
N PRO A 154 -18.63 -3.98 -10.65
CA PRO A 154 -17.82 -5.18 -10.47
C PRO A 154 -17.94 -6.20 -11.60
N GLN A 155 -19.14 -6.35 -12.19
CA GLN A 155 -19.40 -7.32 -13.27
C GLN A 155 -18.68 -6.93 -14.57
N LYS A 156 -18.63 -5.63 -14.89
CA LYS A 156 -17.91 -5.15 -16.08
C LYS A 156 -16.41 -5.32 -15.90
N LEU A 157 -15.91 -5.02 -14.71
CA LEU A 157 -14.51 -5.25 -14.36
C LEU A 157 -14.15 -6.74 -14.46
N GLU A 158 -14.98 -7.64 -13.90
CA GLU A 158 -14.75 -9.08 -14.00
C GLU A 158 -14.76 -9.58 -15.46
N TYR A 159 -15.66 -9.06 -16.29
CA TYR A 159 -15.69 -9.38 -17.72
C TYR A 159 -14.39 -8.96 -18.41
N LEU A 160 -13.94 -7.72 -18.19
CA LEU A 160 -12.66 -7.22 -18.70
C LEU A 160 -11.51 -8.15 -18.29
N LEU A 161 -11.43 -8.52 -17.01
CA LEU A 161 -10.37 -9.38 -16.50
C LEU A 161 -10.36 -10.76 -17.17
N LYS A 162 -11.53 -11.36 -17.41
CA LYS A 162 -11.64 -12.65 -18.10
C LYS A 162 -11.33 -12.59 -19.59
N ASP A 163 -11.59 -11.45 -20.24
CA ASP A 163 -11.32 -11.25 -21.66
C ASP A 163 -9.81 -11.10 -21.94
N VAL A 164 -9.09 -10.43 -21.03
CA VAL A 164 -7.66 -10.12 -21.19
C VAL A 164 -6.71 -11.16 -20.56
N SER A 165 -7.23 -12.10 -19.78
CA SER A 165 -6.47 -13.16 -19.11
C SER A 165 -6.22 -14.38 -19.98
#